data_AF-A0A937XXV9-F1
#
_entry.id   AF-A0A937XXV9-F1
#
_cell.length_a   1.000
_cell.length_b   1.000
_cell.length_c   1.000
_cell.angle_alpha   90.00
_cell.angle_beta   90.00
_cell.angle_gamma   90.00
#
_symmetry.space_group_name_H-M   'P 1'
#
loop_
_entity.id
_entity.type
_entity.pdbx_description
1 polymer ?
#
loop_
_entity_poly.entity_id
_entity_poly.type
_entity_poly.pdbx_seq_one_letter_code
_entity_poly.pdbx_strand_id
1 'polypeptide(L)' 'MAPLPVLPPCTLGVLGGGQLGRFFVIAAREMGYRVHVLDPDRGSPAGAL' A
#
# COMPACT_ATOMS: atom_id res chain seq x y z
N MET A 1 -0.57 -8.33 -25.83
CA MET A 1 -1.68 -8.11 -24.88
C MET A 1 -1.12 -7.32 -23.71
N ALA A 2 -1.51 -6.06 -23.51
CA ALA A 2 -1.12 -5.34 -22.28
C ALA A 2 -1.95 -5.88 -21.10
N PRO A 3 -1.40 -5.96 -19.88
CA PRO A 3 -2.19 -6.33 -18.71
C PRO A 3 -3.33 -5.32 -18.51
N LEU A 4 -4.48 -5.80 -18.05
CA LEU A 4 -5.60 -4.95 -17.66
C LEU A 4 -5.15 -3.98 -16.56
N PRO A 5 -5.64 -2.73 -16.56
CA PRO A 5 -5.29 -1.77 -15.51
C PRO A 5 -5.77 -2.27 -14.15
N VAL A 6 -4.95 -2.05 -13.12
CA VAL A 6 -5.32 -2.31 -11.72
C VAL A 6 -6.08 -1.10 -11.22
N LEU A 7 -7.40 -1.21 -11.10
CA LEU A 7 -8.29 -0.12 -10.71
C LEU A 7 -8.82 -0.32 -9.27
N PRO A 8 -9.26 0.73 -8.56
CA PRO A 8 -9.95 0.57 -7.28
C PRO A 8 -11.18 -0.34 -7.43
N PRO A 9 -11.51 -1.20 -6.45
CA PRO A 9 -10.89 -1.35 -5.13
C PRO A 9 -9.87 -2.51 -5.06
N CYS A 10 -9.04 -2.71 -6.09
CA CYS A 10 -7.97 -3.70 -6.06
C CYS A 10 -7.03 -3.50 -4.86
N THR A 11 -6.34 -4.58 -4.49
CA THR A 11 -5.39 -4.58 -3.37
C THR A 11 -3.97 -4.41 -3.90
N LEU A 12 -3.24 -3.44 -3.35
CA LEU A 12 -1.83 -3.19 -3.62
C LEU A 12 -0.97 -3.77 -2.50
N GLY A 13 0.14 -4.41 -2.84
CA GLY A 13 1.14 -4.90 -1.88
C GLY A 13 2.32 -3.95 -1.77
N VAL A 14 2.75 -3.66 -0.54
CA VAL A 14 3.93 -2.85 -0.24
C VAL A 14 4.91 -3.68 0.59
N LEU A 15 6.13 -3.83 0.09
CA LEU A 15 7.23 -4.45 0.82
C LEU A 15 8.10 -3.33 1.41
N GLY A 16 8.13 -3.23 2.74
CA GLY A 16 8.76 -2.14 3.47
C GLY A 16 7.76 -1.10 3.98
N GLY A 17 7.77 -0.88 5.28
CA GLY A 17 6.81 -0.09 6.03
C GLY A 17 7.34 1.24 6.56
N GLY A 18 8.44 1.76 6.01
CA GLY A 18 8.99 3.08 6.36
C GLY A 18 8.10 4.26 5.93
N GLN A 19 8.63 5.48 6.07
CA GLN A 19 7.87 6.71 5.80
C GLN A 19 7.39 6.83 4.35
N LEU A 20 8.18 6.34 3.38
CA LEU A 20 7.77 6.31 1.97
C LEU A 20 6.56 5.39 1.77
N GLY A 21 6.56 4.20 2.39
CA GLY A 21 5.42 3.29 2.38
C GLY A 21 4.19 3.93 3.02
N ARG A 22 4.37 4.72 4.09
CA ARG A 22 3.27 5.43 4.76
C ARG A 22 2.60 6.42 3.82
N PHE A 23 3.37 7.26 3.13
CA PHE A 23 2.83 8.21 2.15
C PHE A 23 2.14 7.49 0.98
N PHE A 24 2.69 6.37 0.51
CA PHE A 24 2.06 5.53 -0.50
C PHE A 24 0.70 4.98 -0.04
N VAL A 25 0.62 4.41 1.17
CA VAL A 25 -0.63 3.83 1.72
C VAL A 25 -1.73 4.89 1.81
N ILE A 26 -1.38 6.11 2.26
CA ILE A 26 -2.32 7.23 2.35
C ILE A 26 -2.90 7.54 0.95
N ALA A 27 -2.04 7.81 -0.03
CA ALA A 27 -2.48 8.15 -1.38
C ALA A 27 -3.29 7.01 -2.04
N ALA A 28 -2.86 5.75 -1.88
CA ALA A 28 -3.57 4.60 -2.42
C ALA A 28 -4.98 4.45 -1.81
N ARG A 29 -5.12 4.65 -0.50
CA ARG A 29 -6.42 4.60 0.18
C ARG A 29 -7.33 5.77 -0.21
N GLU A 30 -6.77 6.97 -0.37
CA GLU A 30 -7.52 8.13 -0.88
C GLU A 30 -8.08 7.88 -2.30
N MET A 31 -7.34 7.14 -3.13
CA MET A 31 -7.80 6.69 -4.45
C MET A 31 -8.77 5.50 -4.41
N GLY A 32 -9.08 4.93 -3.23
CA GLY A 32 -10.01 3.81 -3.07
C GLY A 32 -9.39 2.41 -3.18
N TYR A 33 -8.06 2.29 -3.20
CA TYR A 33 -7.40 0.98 -3.15
C TYR A 33 -7.33 0.42 -1.73
N ARG A 34 -7.23 -0.90 -1.64
CA ARG A 34 -6.81 -1.60 -0.42
C ARG A 34 -5.30 -1.77 -0.44
N VAL A 35 -4.66 -1.78 0.73
CA VAL A 35 -3.20 -1.92 0.82
C VAL A 35 -2.82 -2.91 1.90
N HIS A 36 -1.92 -3.84 1.58
CA HIS A 36 -1.21 -4.68 2.55
C HIS A 36 0.26 -4.27 2.59
N VAL A 37 0.75 -4.00 3.80
CA VAL A 37 2.17 -3.71 4.06
C VAL A 37 2.79 -4.93 4.71
N LEU A 38 3.94 -5.38 4.19
CA LEU A 38 4.79 -6.37 4.84
C LEU A 38 6.09 -5.69 5.28
N ASP A 39 6.33 -5.71 6.60
CA ASP A 39 7.55 -5.21 7.22
C ASP A 39 7.87 -6.09 8.46
N PRO A 40 9.16 -6.39 8.75
CA PRO A 40 9.53 -7.11 9.96
C PRO A 40 9.24 -6.33 11.26
N ASP A 41 9.23 -4.99 11.20
CA ASP A 41 8.88 -4.13 12.33
C ASP A 41 7.35 -4.02 12.47
N ARG A 42 6.86 -4.54 13.61
CA ARG A 42 5.44 -4.45 13.99
C ARG A 42 4.98 -3.00 14.22
N GLY A 43 5.90 -2.09 14.51
CA GLY A 43 5.67 -0.66 14.67
C GLY A 43 5.89 0.16 13.40
N SER A 44 6.05 -0.50 12.23
CA SER A 44 6.41 0.20 11.00
C SER A 44 5.40 1.33 10.64
N PRO A 45 5.88 2.53 10.27
CA PRO A 45 5.03 3.69 9.99
C PRO A 45 3.88 3.47 9.01
N ALA A 46 4.09 2.64 8.00
CA ALA A 46 3.09 2.29 6.99
C ALA A 46 2.21 1.11 7.43
N GLY A 47 2.75 0.13 8.14
CA GLY A 47 1.99 -1.01 8.66
C GLY A 47 1.01 -0.61 9.77
N ALA A 48 1.25 0.52 10.44
CA ALA A 48 0.38 1.11 11.44
C ALA A 48 -0.84 1.87 10.86
N LEU A 49 -0.92 2.01 9.53
CA LEU A 49 -2.09 2.58 8.84
C LEU A 49 -3.07 1.47 8.50
#